data_AF-A0A1Y2GD82-F1
#
_entry.id   AF-A0A1Y2GD82-F1
#
_cell.length_a   1.000
_cell.length_b   1.000
_cell.length_c   1.000
_cell.angle_alpha   90.00
_cell.angle_beta   90.00
_cell.angle_gamma   90.00
#
_symmetry.space_group_name_H-M   'P 1'
#
loop_
_entity.id
_entity.type
_entity.pdbx_description
1 polymer ?
#
loop_
_entity_poly.entity_id
_entity_poly.type
_entity_poly.pdbx_seq_one_letter_code
_entity_poly.pdbx_strand_id
1 'polypeptide(L)'
;NFWGHFVCKTEECEEKEWISAIIASRLVFSRSDNSYKVILHAQKCRQCERYAKPIVDPEAYAQRVVFVLDLWLGLRERIESTESGLKTRGPHDINRCHGCAVGECK
;
A
#
# COMPACT_ATOMS: atom_id res chain seq x y z
N ASN A 1 0.38 -1.18 5.10
CA ASN A 1 -0.47 -0.19 4.40
C ASN A 1 0.29 1.10 4.19
N PHE A 2 0.17 1.67 2.99
CA PHE A 2 0.67 3.02 2.67
C PHE A 2 -0.48 3.89 2.14
N TRP A 3 -0.37 5.20 2.33
CA TRP A 3 -1.28 6.15 1.70
C TRP A 3 -0.91 6.33 0.23
N GLY A 4 -1.92 6.44 -0.63
CA GLY A 4 -1.68 6.59 -2.05
C GLY A 4 -2.93 6.48 -2.92
N HIS A 5 -2.68 6.43 -4.22
CA HIS A 5 -3.67 6.33 -5.29
C HIS A 5 -3.23 5.32 -6.35
N PHE A 6 -4.15 4.99 -7.25
CA PHE A 6 -3.88 4.11 -8.38
C PHE A 6 -4.04 4.87 -9.69
N VAL A 7 -3.15 4.59 -10.64
CA VAL A 7 -3.20 5.16 -11.99
C VAL A 7 -3.32 4.05 -13.03
N CYS A 8 -4.45 4.02 -13.74
CA CYS A 8 -4.66 3.21 -14.94
C CYS A 8 -3.99 3.91 -16.14
N LYS A 9 -3.17 3.15 -16.88
CA LYS A 9 -2.48 3.64 -18.07
C LYS A 9 -3.16 3.27 -19.39
N THR A 10 -4.35 2.67 -19.32
CA THR A 10 -5.12 2.27 -20.50
C THR A 10 -5.78 3.52 -21.09
N GLU A 11 -5.60 3.78 -22.38
CA GLU A 11 -5.95 5.07 -23.00
C GLU A 11 -7.46 5.30 -23.03
N GLU A 12 -8.22 4.22 -23.24
CA GLU A 12 -9.67 4.18 -23.38
C GLU A 12 -10.42 4.33 -22.04
N CYS A 13 -9.70 4.29 -20.92
CA CYS A 13 -10.32 4.46 -19.60
C CYS A 13 -10.62 5.94 -19.33
N GLU A 14 -11.86 6.22 -18.92
CA GLU A 14 -12.28 7.58 -18.53
C GLU A 14 -11.72 7.94 -17.15
N GLU A 15 -11.92 7.06 -16.16
CA GLU A 15 -11.34 7.19 -14.83
C GLU A 15 -9.93 6.59 -14.79
N LYS A 16 -8.92 7.42 -15.08
CA LYS A 16 -7.51 7.00 -15.05
C LYS A 16 -6.90 7.01 -13.65
N GLU A 17 -7.47 7.73 -12.70
CA GLU A 17 -6.91 7.86 -11.36
C GLU A 17 -7.99 7.74 -10.29
N TRP A 18 -7.70 6.99 -9.22
CA TRP A 18 -8.56 6.96 -8.04
C TRP A 18 -7.76 6.81 -6.75
N ILE A 19 -8.24 7.52 -5.72
CA ILE A 19 -7.69 7.46 -4.37
C ILE A 19 -8.42 6.35 -3.61
N SER A 20 -7.77 5.19 -3.41
CA SER A 20 -8.28 4.17 -2.47
C SER A 20 -8.02 4.55 -1.02
N ALA A 21 -7.22 5.60 -0.79
CA ALA A 21 -6.61 6.02 0.47
C ALA A 21 -5.60 5.01 1.03
N ILE A 22 -5.87 3.70 0.94
CA ILE A 22 -4.97 2.67 1.47
C ILE A 22 -4.52 1.74 0.35
N ILE A 23 -3.21 1.62 0.19
CA ILE A 23 -2.55 0.62 -0.65
C ILE A 23 -2.07 -0.50 0.28
N ALA A 24 -2.60 -1.71 0.04
CA ALA A 24 -2.13 -2.91 0.72
C ALA A 24 -0.65 -3.12 0.41
N SER A 25 0.13 -3.44 1.44
CA SER A 25 1.57 -3.52 1.31
C SER A 25 2.22 -4.49 2.28
N ARG A 26 3.35 -5.03 1.85
CA ARG A 26 4.21 -5.89 2.65
C ARG A 26 5.62 -5.32 2.70
N LEU A 27 6.10 -5.03 3.90
CA LEU A 27 7.49 -4.67 4.15
C LEU A 27 8.23 -5.94 4.58
N VAL A 28 9.43 -6.14 4.04
CA VAL A 28 10.34 -7.24 4.40
C VAL A 28 11.70 -6.63 4.69
N PHE A 29 12.29 -6.99 5.83
CA PHE A 29 13.63 -6.55 6.21
C PHE A 29 14.56 -7.75 6.23
N SER A 30 15.73 -7.59 5.64
CA SER A 30 16.78 -8.60 5.56
C SER A 30 17.95 -8.17 6.45
N ARG A 31 18.21 -8.96 7.49
CA ARG A 31 19.29 -8.69 8.45
C ARG A 31 20.68 -9.01 7.89
N SER A 32 20.78 -9.89 6.90
CA SER A 32 22.08 -10.36 6.37
C SER A 32 22.81 -9.30 5.55
N ASP A 33 22.08 -8.44 4.85
CA ASP A 33 22.60 -7.39 3.96
C ASP A 33 22.10 -5.99 4.36
N ASN A 34 21.42 -5.89 5.51
CA ASN A 34 20.82 -4.65 6.03
C ASN A 34 19.95 -3.91 5.00
N SER A 35 19.19 -4.67 4.23
CA SER A 35 18.32 -4.15 3.17
C SER A 35 16.85 -4.33 3.52
N TYR A 36 15.98 -3.54 2.88
CA TYR A 36 14.55 -3.71 2.99
C TYR A 36 13.89 -3.72 1.61
N LYS A 37 12.76 -4.40 1.52
CA LYS A 37 11.91 -4.45 0.34
C LYS A 37 10.50 -4.08 0.74
N VAL A 38 9.87 -3.22 -0.06
CA VAL A 38 8.43 -2.95 0.04
C VAL A 38 7.74 -3.48 -1.20
N ILE A 39 6.70 -4.27 -0.98
CA ILE A 39 5.77 -4.74 -2.01
C ILE A 39 4.50 -3.90 -1.88
N LEU A 40 4.14 -3.22 -2.96
CA LEU A 40 2.88 -2.47 -3.08
C LEU A 40 1.93 -3.28 -3.95
N HIS A 41 0.76 -3.65 -3.42
CA HIS A 41 -0.23 -4.39 -4.20
C HIS A 41 -1.02 -3.46 -5.11
N ALA A 42 -1.18 -3.86 -6.36
CA ALA A 42 -2.00 -3.16 -7.34
C ALA A 42 -3.51 -3.38 -7.10
N GLN A 43 -4.33 -2.56 -7.76
CA GLN A 43 -5.78 -2.76 -7.84
C GLN A 43 -6.23 -2.74 -9.29
N LYS A 44 -7.19 -3.59 -9.65
CA LYS A 44 -7.78 -3.61 -10.99
C LYS A 44 -8.60 -2.34 -11.26
N CYS A 45 -8.41 -1.75 -12.44
CA CYS A 45 -9.27 -0.68 -12.95
C CYS A 45 -10.73 -1.18 -13.06
N ARG A 46 -11.70 -0.32 -12.75
CA ARG A 46 -13.13 -0.66 -12.85
C ARG A 46 -13.60 -0.88 -14.29
N GLN A 47 -12.93 -0.26 -15.25
CA GLN A 47 -13.36 -0.26 -16.65
C GLN A 47 -12.64 -1.35 -17.46
N CYS A 48 -11.30 -1.38 -17.44
CA CYS A 48 -10.53 -2.33 -18.25
C CYS A 48 -10.05 -3.58 -17.52
N GLU A 49 -10.30 -3.69 -16.20
CA GLU A 49 -9.91 -4.80 -15.33
C GLU A 49 -8.39 -5.10 -15.24
N ARG A 50 -7.55 -4.31 -15.92
CA ARG A 50 -6.09 -4.38 -15.81
C ARG A 50 -5.62 -3.80 -14.48
N TYR A 51 -4.52 -4.30 -13.96
CA TYR A 51 -3.90 -3.76 -12.75
C TYR A 51 -3.36 -2.35 -12.99
N ALA A 52 -3.86 -1.40 -12.21
CA ALA A 52 -3.34 -0.05 -12.18
C ALA A 52 -2.09 0.06 -11.32
N LYS A 53 -1.21 0.98 -11.68
CA LYS A 53 0.05 1.21 -10.95
C LYS A 53 -0.27 1.89 -9.61
N PRO A 54 0.18 1.34 -8.46
CA PRO A 54 0.10 2.05 -7.19
C PRO A 54 1.11 3.20 -7.18
N ILE A 55 0.68 4.36 -6.69
CA ILE A 55 1.50 5.53 -6.43
C ILE A 55 1.34 5.89 -4.96
N VAL A 56 2.46 5.94 -4.24
CA VAL A 56 2.53 6.32 -2.82
C VAL A 56 3.12 7.71 -2.70
N ASP A 57 2.69 8.45 -1.68
CA ASP A 57 3.36 9.70 -1.31
C ASP A 57 4.77 9.40 -0.77
N PRO A 58 5.84 10.01 -1.33
CA PRO A 58 7.22 9.69 -0.92
C PRO A 58 7.51 9.94 0.55
N GLU A 59 6.96 11.02 1.12
CA GLU A 59 7.18 11.39 2.52
C GLU A 59 6.47 10.40 3.45
N ALA A 60 5.18 10.12 3.18
CA ALA A 60 4.42 9.11 3.92
C ALA A 60 5.04 7.71 3.80
N TYR A 61 5.60 7.37 2.63
CA TYR A 61 6.34 6.13 2.43
C TYR A 61 7.58 6.07 3.33
N ALA A 62 8.43 7.10 3.30
CA ALA A 62 9.66 7.14 4.07
C ALA A 62 9.37 7.07 5.58
N GLN A 63 8.42 7.87 6.07
CA GLN A 63 8.01 7.87 7.48
C GLN A 63 7.54 6.49 7.94
N ARG A 64 6.72 5.81 7.12
CA ARG A 64 6.19 4.49 7.47
C ARG A 64 7.26 3.39 7.43
N VAL A 65 8.19 3.45 6.47
CA VAL A 65 9.32 2.51 6.42
C VAL A 65 10.21 2.68 7.65
N VAL A 66 10.62 3.90 7.98
CA VAL A 66 11.43 4.20 9.17
C VAL A 66 10.71 3.74 10.44
N PHE A 67 9.42 4.06 10.57
CA PHE A 67 8.59 3.63 11.71
C PHE A 67 8.66 2.11 11.94
N VAL A 68 8.52 1.30 10.88
CA VAL A 68 8.50 -0.16 10.98
C VAL A 68 9.89 -0.72 11.24
N LEU A 69 10.93 -0.15 10.62
CA LEU A 69 12.32 -0.59 10.83
C LEU A 69 12.78 -0.28 12.25
N ASP A 70 12.51 0.92 12.78
CA ASP A 70 12.83 1.28 14.16
C ASP A 70 12.20 0.28 15.16
N LEU A 71 10.94 -0.10 14.91
CA LEU A 71 10.23 -1.09 15.73
C LEU A 71 10.91 -2.47 15.66
N TRP A 72 11.27 -2.95 14.47
CA TRP A 72 11.89 -4.27 14.30
C TRP A 72 13.34 -4.35 14.78
N LEU A 73 14.04 -3.21 14.81
CA LEU A 73 15.38 -3.08 15.36
C LEU A 73 15.38 -2.80 16.87
N GLY A 74 14.21 -2.63 17.50
CA GLY A 74 14.10 -2.33 18.93
C GLY A 74 14.53 -0.91 19.31
N LEU A 75 14.64 -0.01 18.32
CA LEU A 75 14.95 1.41 18.52
C LEU A 75 13.71 2.22 18.94
N ARG A 76 12.53 1.60 18.86
CA ARG A 76 11.24 2.18 19.22
C ARG A 76 10.36 1.15 19.91
N GLU A 77 9.65 1.58 20.96
CA GLU A 77 8.61 0.77 21.60
C GLU A 77 7.39 0.61 20.70
N ARG A 78 6.69 -0.52 20.86
CA ARG A 78 5.43 -0.78 20.15
C ARG A 78 4.33 0.12 20.70
N ILE A 79 4.23 1.32 20.16
CA ILE A 79 3.05 2.16 20.30
C ILE A 79 2.04 1.64 19.27
N GLU A 80 0.81 1.35 19.69
CA GLU A 80 -0.28 1.10 18.74
C GLU A 80 -0.37 2.33 17.84
N SER A 81 -0.03 2.16 16.56
CA SER A 81 -0.08 3.31 15.66
C SER A 81 -1.51 3.83 15.67
N THR A 82 -1.68 5.11 15.97
CA THR A 82 -2.95 5.84 15.90
C THR A 82 -3.48 5.98 14.45
N GLU A 83 -3.12 5.06 13.55
CA GLU A 83 -3.68 4.91 12.19
C GLU A 83 -5.18 4.60 12.19
N SER A 84 -5.85 4.69 13.34
CA SER A 84 -7.29 4.87 13.54
C SER A 84 -7.89 6.04 12.74
N GLY A 85 -7.07 6.88 12.10
CA GLY A 85 -7.50 8.06 11.34
C GLY A 85 -7.56 7.92 9.81
N LEU A 86 -7.16 6.79 9.22
CA LEU A 86 -7.22 6.64 7.76
C LEU A 86 -8.66 6.42 7.29
N LYS A 87 -9.38 7.53 7.08
CA LYS A 87 -10.71 7.53 6.44
C LYS A 87 -10.58 6.97 5.02
N THR A 88 -10.87 5.69 4.86
CA THR A 88 -11.08 5.10 3.54
C THR A 88 -12.36 5.67 2.95
N ARG A 89 -12.43 5.83 1.62
CA ARG A 89 -13.65 6.28 0.93
C ARG A 89 -14.73 5.18 0.80
N GLY A 90 -14.62 4.10 1.56
CA GLY A 90 -15.48 2.92 1.48
C GLY A 90 -14.80 1.64 1.98
N PRO A 91 -15.51 0.49 1.96
CA PRO A 91 -14.92 -0.79 2.30
C PRO A 91 -13.78 -1.15 1.34
N HIS A 92 -12.81 -1.94 1.83
CA HIS A 92 -11.74 -2.48 0.98
C HIS A 92 -12.34 -3.28 -0.18
N ASP A 93 -11.98 -2.94 -1.42
CA ASP A 93 -12.48 -3.62 -2.60
C ASP A 93 -11.70 -4.93 -2.86
N ILE A 94 -12.14 -5.98 -2.20
CA ILE A 94 -11.53 -7.32 -2.18
C ILE A 94 -11.40 -7.89 -3.60
N ASN A 95 -12.42 -7.72 -4.43
CA ASN A 95 -12.50 -8.33 -5.76
C ASN A 95 -11.47 -7.77 -6.73
N ARG A 96 -11.03 -6.52 -6.52
CA ARG A 96 -10.06 -5.84 -7.39
C ARG A 96 -8.66 -5.78 -6.79
N CYS A 97 -8.48 -6.08 -5.50
CA CYS A 97 -7.19 -5.98 -4.84
C CYS A 97 -6.28 -7.18 -5.18
N HIS A 98 -5.06 -6.90 -5.66
CA HIS A 98 -4.04 -7.93 -5.86
C HIS A 98 -3.66 -8.62 -4.54
N GLY A 99 -3.57 -7.88 -3.43
CA GLY A 99 -3.24 -8.43 -2.10
C GLY A 99 -4.24 -9.45 -1.61
N CYS A 100 -5.55 -9.21 -1.79
CA CYS A 100 -6.58 -10.20 -1.51
C CYS A 100 -6.47 -11.42 -2.42
N ALA A 101 -6.23 -11.21 -3.72
CA ALA A 101 -6.08 -12.30 -4.69
C ALA A 101 -4.92 -13.25 -4.33
N VAL A 102 -3.85 -12.74 -3.70
CA VAL A 102 -2.70 -13.54 -3.25
C VAL A 102 -2.74 -13.91 -1.76
N GLY A 103 -3.82 -13.59 -1.04
CA GLY A 103 -3.99 -13.94 0.37
C GLY A 103 -3.12 -13.15 1.36
N GLU A 104 -2.65 -11.96 0.99
CA GLU A 104 -1.79 -11.10 1.81
C GLU A 104 -2.54 -9.98 2.55
N CYS A 105 -3.76 -9.64 2.13
CA CYS A 105 -4.66 -8.80 2.91
C CYS A 105 -5.38 -9.69 3.95
N LYS A 106 -5.14 -9.47 5.24
CA LYS A 106 -5.80 -10.14 6.37
C LYS A 106 -6.33 -9.12 7.35
#